data_AF-A0A285EQ30-F1
#
_entry.id   AF-A0A285EQ30-F1
#
_cell.length_a   1.000
_cell.length_b   1.000
_cell.length_c   1.000
_cell.angle_alpha   90.00
_cell.angle_beta   90.00
_cell.angle_gamma   90.00
#
_symmetry.space_group_name_H-M   'P 1'
#
loop_
_entity.id
_entity.type
_entity.pdbx_description
1 polymer ?
#
loop_
_entity_poly.entity_id
_entity_poly.type
_entity_poly.pdbx_seq_one_letter_code
_entity_poly.pdbx_strand_id
1 'polypeptide(L)'
;MEFPYRSTFKYPEKDLIVFLSDIKYIILFYVFGDFLTTIGALNFGVEQNGFIAFVLAEFGLGAFLLLKLLFIVAVYLNYKLIRQSGLSWSSFLWNTSKFAIAFLGVVLVVNNLMIMLNQTSLIV
;
A
#
# COMPACT_ATOMS: atom_id res chain seq x y z
N MET A 1 -21.68 32.46 -29.36
CA MET A 1 -20.40 31.74 -29.48
C MET A 1 -20.35 30.72 -28.35
N GLU A 2 -20.57 29.45 -28.70
CA GLU A 2 -20.42 28.33 -27.75
C GLU A 2 -18.94 27.97 -27.67
N PHE A 3 -18.38 27.99 -26.47
CA PHE A 3 -17.03 27.48 -26.23
C PHE A 3 -17.07 25.95 -26.32
N PRO A 4 -16.23 25.30 -27.14
CA PRO A 4 -16.26 23.86 -27.26
C PRO A 4 -15.78 23.24 -25.95
N TYR A 5 -16.56 22.27 -25.47
CA TYR A 5 -16.26 21.43 -24.33
C TYR A 5 -14.90 20.76 -24.58
N ARG A 6 -13.88 21.16 -23.80
CA ARG A 6 -12.52 20.63 -23.90
C ARG A 6 -12.54 19.18 -23.46
N SER A 7 -12.60 18.25 -24.40
CA SER A 7 -12.37 16.83 -24.16
C SER A 7 -10.93 16.65 -23.67
N THR A 8 -10.76 16.57 -22.35
CA THR A 8 -9.48 16.25 -21.73
C THR A 8 -9.19 14.78 -21.96
N PHE A 9 -8.60 14.47 -23.12
CA PHE A 9 -7.99 13.17 -23.34
C PHE A 9 -6.84 13.03 -22.34
N LYS A 10 -7.13 12.40 -21.20
CA LYS A 10 -6.25 12.27 -20.05
C LYS A 10 -5.21 11.20 -20.38
N TYR A 11 -3.98 11.60 -20.68
CA TYR A 11 -2.88 10.68 -21.00
C TYR A 11 -2.67 9.66 -19.86
N PRO A 12 -2.97 8.37 -20.07
CA PRO A 12 -2.98 7.37 -19.00
C PRO A 12 -1.59 7.17 -18.38
N GLU A 13 -0.52 7.31 -19.18
CA GLU A 13 0.87 7.21 -18.71
C GLU A 13 1.24 8.33 -17.72
N LYS A 14 0.84 9.58 -18.01
CA LYS A 14 1.04 10.70 -17.07
C LYS A 14 0.26 10.50 -15.77
N ASP A 15 -0.93 9.92 -15.85
CA ASP A 15 -1.77 9.64 -14.68
C ASP A 15 -1.14 8.55 -13.78
N LEU A 16 -0.51 7.53 -14.39
CA LEU A 16 0.23 6.48 -13.68
C LEU A 16 1.50 7.01 -12.99
N ILE A 17 2.31 7.81 -13.69
CA ILE A 17 3.55 8.37 -13.10
C ILE A 17 3.22 9.27 -11.91
N VAL A 18 2.19 10.12 -12.06
CA VAL A 18 1.72 10.99 -10.96
C VAL A 18 1.23 10.14 -9.79
N PHE A 19 0.44 9.09 -10.05
CA PHE A 19 -0.03 8.17 -9.03
C PHE A 19 1.14 7.51 -8.27
N LEU A 20 2.10 6.91 -8.98
CA LEU A 20 3.25 6.24 -8.37
C LEU A 20 4.09 7.19 -7.53
N SER A 21 4.29 8.43 -7.99
CA SER A 21 4.95 9.47 -7.21
C SER A 21 4.18 9.83 -5.93
N ASP A 22 2.85 9.82 -5.98
CA ASP A 22 1.98 10.21 -4.86
C ASP A 22 1.92 9.10 -3.79
N ILE A 23 2.05 7.84 -4.19
CA ILE A 23 2.03 6.68 -3.29
C ILE A 23 3.42 6.15 -2.91
N LYS A 24 4.50 6.88 -3.20
CA LYS A 24 5.89 6.42 -2.95
C LYS A 24 6.14 5.93 -1.52
N TYR A 25 5.48 6.50 -0.51
CA TYR A 25 5.61 6.07 0.88
C TYR A 25 4.82 4.79 1.19
N ILE A 26 3.71 4.55 0.49
CA ILE A 26 3.01 3.25 0.54
C ILE A 26 3.93 2.18 -0.06
N ILE A 27 4.52 2.44 -1.22
CA ILE A 27 5.47 1.52 -1.85
C ILE A 27 6.66 1.27 -0.92
N LEU A 28 7.23 2.32 -0.33
CA LEU A 28 8.38 2.19 0.56
C LEU A 28 8.06 1.40 1.83
N PHE A 29 7.03 1.78 2.59
CA PHE A 29 6.79 1.19 3.90
C PHE A 29 5.87 -0.02 3.86
N TYR A 30 4.73 0.07 3.16
CA TYR A 30 3.75 -1.01 3.12
C TYR A 30 4.18 -2.14 2.17
N VAL A 31 4.85 -1.84 1.06
CA VAL A 31 5.31 -2.89 0.13
C VAL A 31 6.70 -3.38 0.52
N PHE A 32 7.75 -2.57 0.33
CA PHE A 32 9.12 -3.02 0.52
C PHE A 32 9.50 -3.19 1.99
N GLY A 33 9.23 -2.18 2.81
CA GLY A 33 9.57 -2.18 4.23
C GLY A 33 8.99 -3.40 4.93
N ASP A 34 7.66 -3.52 4.90
CA ASP A 34 6.95 -4.63 5.53
C ASP A 34 7.40 -5.99 4.97
N PHE A 35 7.57 -6.12 3.65
CA PHE A 35 8.03 -7.37 3.04
C PHE A 35 9.42 -7.78 3.54
N LEU A 36 10.38 -6.83 3.56
CA LEU A 36 11.75 -7.10 4.00
C LEU A 36 11.80 -7.40 5.50
N THR A 37 11.04 -6.68 6.31
CA THR A 37 11.02 -6.92 7.75
C THR A 37 10.28 -8.21 8.11
N THR A 38 9.25 -8.60 7.37
CA THR A 38 8.63 -9.94 7.48
C THR A 38 9.64 -11.04 7.17
N ILE A 39 10.38 -10.93 6.05
CA ILE A 39 11.45 -11.91 5.72
C ILE A 39 12.49 -11.99 6.83
N GLY A 40 12.92 -10.84 7.35
CA GLY A 40 13.85 -10.78 8.46
C GLY A 40 13.29 -11.49 9.69
N ALA A 41 12.08 -11.13 10.10
CA ALA A 41 11.40 -11.63 11.30
C ALA A 41 11.09 -13.14 11.25
N LEU A 42 10.85 -13.72 10.06
CA LEU A 42 10.65 -15.17 9.91
C LEU A 42 11.81 -16.01 10.45
N ASN A 43 13.02 -15.45 10.50
CA ASN A 43 14.18 -16.15 11.08
C ASN A 43 14.25 -16.08 12.61
N PHE A 44 13.45 -15.22 13.26
CA PHE A 44 13.54 -14.91 14.69
C PHE A 44 12.28 -15.28 15.49
N GLY A 45 11.18 -15.68 14.84
CA GLY A 45 9.96 -16.10 15.52
C GLY A 45 8.83 -16.46 14.55
N VAL A 46 7.80 -17.14 15.06
CA VAL A 46 6.59 -17.49 14.31
C VAL A 46 5.78 -16.22 14.08
N GLU A 47 5.39 -15.93 12.83
CA GLU A 47 4.47 -14.83 12.55
C GLU A 47 3.18 -14.97 13.36
N GLN A 48 2.87 -13.95 14.17
CA GLN A 48 1.64 -13.94 14.98
C GLN A 48 0.38 -13.67 14.15
N ASN A 49 0.52 -13.11 12.94
CA ASN A 49 -0.61 -12.88 12.06
C ASN A 49 -0.97 -14.17 11.31
N GLY A 50 -1.96 -14.91 11.81
CA GLY A 50 -2.35 -16.22 11.27
C GLY A 50 -2.69 -16.22 9.78
N PHE A 51 -3.17 -15.11 9.22
CA PHE A 51 -3.42 -15.01 7.77
C PHE A 51 -2.11 -14.90 6.97
N ILE A 52 -1.17 -14.06 7.40
CA ILE A 52 0.11 -13.88 6.71
C ILE A 52 0.96 -15.15 6.88
N ALA A 53 0.96 -15.75 8.07
CA ALA A 53 1.63 -17.01 8.36
C ALA A 53 1.10 -18.14 7.45
N PHE A 54 -0.21 -18.22 7.25
CA PHE A 54 -0.82 -19.17 6.32
C PHE A 54 -0.39 -18.93 4.87
N VAL A 55 -0.44 -17.67 4.40
CA VAL A 55 -0.04 -17.32 3.03
C VAL A 55 1.43 -17.65 2.80
N LEU A 56 2.30 -17.38 3.78
CA LEU A 56 3.73 -17.67 3.70
C LEU A 56 4.02 -19.17 3.76
N ALA A 57 3.32 -19.92 4.61
CA ALA A 57 3.50 -21.37 4.74
C ALA A 57 3.03 -22.13 3.49
N GLU A 58 1.88 -21.74 2.94
CA GLU A 58 1.23 -22.48 1.84
C GLU A 58 1.71 -22.02 0.45
N PHE A 59 1.93 -20.70 0.27
CA PHE A 59 2.22 -20.13 -1.05
C PHE A 59 3.60 -19.44 -1.13
N GLY A 60 4.31 -19.32 0.01
CA GLY A 60 5.65 -18.77 0.07
C GLY A 60 5.75 -17.25 -0.11
N LEU A 61 7.00 -16.76 -0.13
CA LEU A 61 7.33 -15.34 -0.21
C LEU A 61 6.84 -14.66 -1.50
N GLY A 62 6.82 -15.41 -2.62
CA GLY A 62 6.39 -14.88 -3.92
C GLY A 62 4.91 -14.48 -3.92
N ALA A 63 4.05 -15.29 -3.31
CA ALA A 63 2.63 -14.98 -3.19
C ALA A 63 2.36 -13.81 -2.25
N PHE A 64 3.14 -13.68 -1.17
CA PHE A 64 3.04 -12.53 -0.26
C PHE A 64 3.39 -11.21 -0.97
N LEU A 65 4.46 -11.21 -1.79
CA LEU A 65 4.78 -10.04 -2.62
C LEU A 65 3.70 -9.76 -3.67
N LEU A 66 3.15 -10.80 -4.30
CA LEU A 66 2.06 -10.66 -5.27
C LEU A 66 0.81 -10.04 -4.63
N LEU A 67 0.45 -10.41 -3.41
CA LEU A 67 -0.67 -9.80 -2.67
C LEU A 67 -0.45 -8.30 -2.47
N LYS A 68 0.78 -7.87 -2.17
CA LYS A 68 1.14 -6.45 -2.05
C LYS A 68 1.03 -5.72 -3.39
N LEU A 69 1.42 -6.37 -4.50
CA LEU A 69 1.25 -5.79 -5.84
C LEU A 69 -0.23 -5.65 -6.21
N LEU A 70 -1.06 -6.66 -5.91
CA LEU A 70 -2.52 -6.57 -6.08
C LEU A 70 -3.12 -5.45 -5.24
N PHE A 71 -2.63 -5.25 -4.02
CA PHE A 71 -3.02 -4.13 -3.19
C PHE A 71 -2.72 -2.77 -3.86
N ILE A 72 -1.55 -2.60 -4.49
CA ILE A 72 -1.23 -1.37 -5.24
C ILE A 72 -2.20 -1.15 -6.41
N VAL A 73 -2.62 -2.21 -7.10
CA VAL A 73 -3.66 -2.13 -8.14
C VAL A 73 -4.98 -1.65 -7.54
N ALA A 74 -5.40 -2.20 -6.40
CA ALA A 74 -6.60 -1.75 -5.70
C ALA A 74 -6.52 -0.26 -5.26
N VAL A 75 -5.35 0.19 -4.80
CA VAL A 75 -5.09 1.60 -4.47
C VAL A 75 -5.20 2.48 -5.72
N TYR A 76 -4.72 2.02 -6.88
CA TYR A 76 -4.87 2.75 -8.14
C TYR A 76 -6.32 2.86 -8.60
N LEU A 77 -7.11 1.79 -8.45
CA LEU A 77 -8.54 1.83 -8.75
C LEU A 77 -9.27 2.81 -7.82
N ASN A 78 -8.96 2.79 -6.52
CA ASN A 78 -9.51 3.75 -5.56
C ASN A 78 -9.13 5.19 -5.90
N TYR A 79 -7.86 5.43 -6.25
CA TYR A 79 -7.39 6.74 -6.72
C TYR A 79 -8.21 7.25 -7.91
N LYS A 80 -8.48 6.40 -8.90
CA LYS A 80 -9.32 6.76 -10.05
C LYS A 80 -10.75 7.07 -9.64
N LEU A 81 -11.38 6.21 -8.84
CA LEU A 81 -12.75 6.38 -8.39
C LEU A 81 -12.93 7.69 -7.61
N ILE A 82 -12.02 7.98 -6.67
CA ILE A 82 -12.06 9.22 -5.88
C ILE A 82 -11.89 10.43 -6.79
N ARG A 83 -10.93 10.43 -7.72
CA ARG A 83 -10.73 11.56 -8.65
C ARG A 83 -11.85 11.75 -9.67
N GLN A 84 -12.57 10.69 -10.03
CA GLN A 84 -13.69 10.73 -10.97
C GLN A 84 -15.03 11.05 -10.29
N SER A 85 -15.10 10.98 -8.96
CA SER A 85 -16.34 11.16 -8.19
C SER A 85 -16.98 12.55 -8.30
N GLY A 86 -16.25 13.58 -8.75
CA GLY A 86 -16.75 14.96 -8.82
C GLY A 86 -17.01 15.61 -7.46
N LEU A 87 -16.71 14.92 -6.35
CA LEU A 87 -16.86 15.44 -4.99
C LEU A 87 -15.85 16.55 -4.71
N SER A 88 -16.28 17.65 -4.09
CA SER A 88 -15.37 18.74 -3.71
C SER A 88 -14.32 18.29 -2.67
N TRP A 89 -14.62 17.23 -1.91
CA TRP A 89 -13.74 16.65 -0.89
C TRP A 89 -12.89 15.48 -1.42
N SER A 90 -12.92 15.19 -2.72
CA SER A 90 -12.14 14.09 -3.34
C SER A 90 -10.64 14.17 -3.04
N SER A 91 -10.06 15.38 -3.07
CA SER A 91 -8.65 15.60 -2.71
C SER A 91 -8.36 15.27 -1.24
N PHE A 92 -9.27 15.66 -0.34
CA PHE A 92 -9.15 15.36 1.09
C PHE A 92 -9.26 13.86 1.38
N LEU A 93 -10.22 13.19 0.74
CA LEU A 93 -10.39 11.73 0.87
C LEU A 93 -9.15 11.00 0.40
N TRP A 94 -8.64 11.33 -0.79
CA TRP A 94 -7.43 10.71 -1.31
C TRP A 94 -6.20 10.94 -0.41
N ASN A 95 -5.99 12.18 0.05
CA ASN A 95 -4.86 12.51 0.92
C ASN A 95 -4.95 11.80 2.27
N THR A 96 -6.14 11.68 2.84
CA THR A 96 -6.36 10.94 4.09
C THR A 96 -6.11 9.45 3.89
N SER A 97 -6.67 8.84 2.84
CA SER A 97 -6.48 7.43 2.53
C SER A 97 -5.02 7.07 2.30
N LYS A 98 -4.30 7.85 1.48
CA LYS A 98 -2.89 7.55 1.20
C LYS A 98 -2.01 7.69 2.46
N PHE A 99 -2.29 8.67 3.32
CA PHE A 99 -1.57 8.85 4.57
C PHE A 99 -1.87 7.73 5.56
N ALA A 100 -3.13 7.33 5.71
CA ALA A 100 -3.52 6.22 6.58
C ALA A 100 -2.84 4.90 6.16
N ILE A 101 -2.81 4.60 4.85
CA ILE A 101 -2.12 3.40 4.34
C ILE A 101 -0.61 3.48 4.59
N ALA A 102 0.02 4.63 4.31
CA ALA A 102 1.44 4.81 4.55
C ALA A 102 1.79 4.66 6.04
N PHE A 103 0.98 5.25 6.93
CA PHE A 103 1.12 5.12 8.38
C PHE A 103 0.97 3.67 8.83
N LEU A 104 -0.03 2.95 8.33
CA LEU A 104 -0.20 1.53 8.60
C LEU A 104 1.02 0.71 8.14
N GLY A 105 1.59 1.04 6.97
CA GLY A 105 2.86 0.45 6.52
C GLY A 105 4.02 0.69 7.51
N VAL A 106 4.15 1.90 8.06
CA VAL A 106 5.15 2.20 9.10
C VAL A 106 4.91 1.37 10.36
N VAL A 107 3.66 1.27 10.83
CA VAL A 107 3.31 0.47 12.02
C VAL A 107 3.69 -1.00 11.81
N LEU A 108 3.41 -1.58 10.64
CA LEU A 108 3.79 -2.95 10.31
C LEU A 108 5.31 -3.14 10.31
N VAL A 109 6.05 -2.23 9.67
CA VAL A 109 7.52 -2.23 9.68
C VAL A 109 8.06 -2.21 11.10
N VAL A 110 7.58 -1.29 11.93
CA VAL A 110 8.02 -1.17 13.33
C VAL A 110 7.67 -2.43 14.11
N ASN A 111 6.47 -2.99 13.92
CA ASN A 111 6.06 -4.22 14.58
C ASN A 111 6.98 -5.39 14.24
N ASN A 112 7.28 -5.60 12.96
CA ASN A 112 8.18 -6.66 12.51
C ASN A 112 9.63 -6.44 12.98
N LEU A 113 10.09 -5.19 13.04
CA LEU A 113 11.40 -4.84 13.61
C LEU A 113 11.46 -5.13 15.11
N MET A 114 10.40 -4.86 15.86
CA MET A 114 10.34 -5.17 17.29
C MET A 114 10.39 -6.68 17.55
N ILE A 115 9.74 -7.48 16.71
CA ILE A 115 9.84 -8.95 16.78
C ILE A 115 11.30 -9.38 16.55
N MET A 116 11.95 -8.82 15.52
CA MET A 116 13.33 -9.17 15.19
C MET A 116 14.35 -8.76 16.27
N LEU A 117 14.19 -7.58 16.88
CA LEU A 117 15.16 -7.03 17.83
C LEU A 117 14.91 -7.47 19.28
N ASN A 118 13.64 -7.55 19.68
CA ASN A 118 13.25 -7.69 21.08
C ASN A 118 12.34 -8.89 21.35
N GLN A 119 12.01 -9.72 20.35
CA GLN A 119 11.03 -10.81 20.45
C GLN A 119 9.66 -10.37 21.01
N THR A 120 9.30 -9.11 20.83
CA THR A 120 8.04 -8.50 21.31
C THR A 120 7.27 -7.88 20.14
N SER A 121 5.93 -7.88 20.21
CA SER A 121 5.04 -7.30 19.19
C SER A 121 4.23 -6.11 19.76
N LEU A 122 3.92 -5.12 18.90
CA LEU A 122 2.97 -4.05 19.18
C LEU A 122 1.53 -4.47 18.89
N ILE A 123 1.36 -5.40 17.96
CA ILE A 123 0.09 -6.00 17.57
C ILE A 123 0.13 -7.44 18.07
N VAL A 124 -0.70 -7.72 19.08
CA VAL A 124 -0.91 -9.06 19.66
C VAL A 124 -1.94 -9.81 18.83
#